data_AF-A0A5E6N767-F1
#
_entry.id   AF-A0A5E6N767-F1
#
_cell.length_a   1.000
_cell.length_b   1.000
_cell.length_c   1.000
_cell.angle_alpha   90.00
_cell.angle_beta   90.00
_cell.angle_gamma   90.00
#
_symmetry.space_group_name_H-M   'P 1'
#
loop_
_entity.id
_entity.type
_entity.pdbx_description
1 polymer ?
#
loop_
_entity_poly.entity_id
_entity_poly.type
_entity_poly.pdbx_seq_one_letter_code
_entity_poly.pdbx_strand_id
1 'polypeptide(L)'
;MPQTLEQAMFRQIPDNLGFIKTCQDALPKDTNIKKLRIDAAGYQASIIDYCFENDIEFSIRAKMCQSLKDILVDKDNQWQPLVDKKGKAIDGQATFRMRHFMGDKGKVFDLIVQRSVVTGQVELELELDLA
;
A
#
# COMPACT_ATOMS: atom_id res chain seq x y z
N MET A 1 -19.49 -35.28 -12.78
CA MET A 1 -19.67 -34.49 -14.02
C MET A 1 -18.89 -33.19 -13.83
N PRO A 2 -17.93 -32.83 -14.70
CA PRO A 2 -17.20 -31.57 -14.53
C PRO A 2 -18.13 -30.41 -14.92
N GLN A 3 -18.31 -29.46 -14.00
CA GLN A 3 -18.99 -28.19 -14.26
C GLN A 3 -18.13 -27.40 -15.25
N THR A 4 -18.76 -26.95 -16.33
CA THR A 4 -18.10 -26.29 -17.45
C THR A 4 -17.56 -24.92 -17.04
N LEU A 5 -16.38 -24.58 -17.59
CA LEU A 5 -15.64 -23.32 -17.40
C LEU A 5 -16.50 -22.06 -17.65
N GLU A 6 -17.60 -22.17 -18.39
CA GLU A 6 -18.55 -21.07 -18.65
C GLU A 6 -19.32 -20.60 -17.42
N GLN A 7 -19.64 -21.47 -16.46
CA GLN A 7 -20.42 -21.07 -15.27
C GLN A 7 -19.59 -20.24 -14.27
N ALA A 8 -18.26 -20.25 -14.38
CA ALA A 8 -17.39 -19.39 -13.58
C ALA A 8 -17.37 -17.93 -14.08
N MET A 9 -17.78 -17.67 -15.32
CA MET A 9 -17.64 -16.35 -15.96
C MET A 9 -18.72 -15.31 -15.58
N PHE A 10 -19.79 -15.70 -14.87
CA PHE A 10 -20.91 -14.81 -14.51
C PHE A 10 -21.22 -14.75 -13.02
N ARG A 11 -20.23 -14.96 -12.15
CA ARG A 11 -20.42 -14.66 -10.72
C ARG A 11 -20.30 -13.15 -10.52
N GLN A 12 -21.37 -12.48 -10.09
CA GLN A 12 -21.24 -11.13 -9.53
C GLN A 12 -20.30 -11.25 -8.33
N ILE A 13 -19.13 -10.65 -8.43
CA ILE A 13 -18.15 -10.60 -7.35
C ILE A 13 -18.45 -9.32 -6.57
N PRO A 14 -19.01 -9.41 -5.35
CA PRO A 14 -19.58 -8.26 -4.67
C PRO A 14 -18.51 -7.32 -4.09
N ASP A 15 -17.28 -7.80 -3.87
CA ASP A 15 -16.21 -7.02 -3.26
C ASP A 15 -14.80 -7.41 -3.77
N ASN A 16 -13.82 -6.54 -3.51
CA ASN A 16 -12.44 -6.70 -3.96
C ASN A 16 -11.76 -7.96 -3.40
N LEU A 17 -12.13 -8.41 -2.19
CA LEU A 17 -11.57 -9.63 -1.59
C LEU A 17 -12.09 -10.87 -2.32
N GLY A 18 -13.38 -10.91 -2.63
CA GLY A 18 -14.01 -11.94 -3.45
C GLY A 18 -13.35 -12.04 -4.83
N PHE A 19 -12.92 -10.91 -5.39
CA PHE A 19 -12.19 -10.88 -6.66
C PHE A 19 -10.83 -11.57 -6.52
N ILE A 20 -10.05 -11.22 -5.50
CA ILE A 20 -8.74 -11.83 -5.23
C ILE A 20 -8.87 -13.35 -5.02
N LYS A 21 -9.86 -13.79 -4.25
CA LYS A 21 -10.13 -15.22 -4.01
C LYS A 21 -10.50 -15.94 -5.31
N THR A 22 -11.35 -15.34 -6.13
CA THR A 22 -11.72 -15.90 -7.44
C THR A 22 -10.50 -16.04 -8.36
N CYS A 23 -9.60 -15.04 -8.35
CA CYS A 23 -8.34 -15.13 -9.10
C CYS A 23 -7.46 -16.28 -8.60
N GLN A 24 -7.40 -16.52 -7.29
CA GLN A 24 -6.64 -17.64 -6.72
C GLN A 24 -7.24 -18.99 -7.11
N ASP A 25 -8.58 -19.13 -7.06
CA ASP A 25 -9.29 -20.36 -7.44
C ASP A 25 -9.14 -20.68 -8.94
N ALA A 26 -8.92 -19.66 -9.78
CA ALA A 26 -8.71 -19.82 -11.22
C ALA A 26 -7.27 -20.26 -11.58
N LEU A 27 -6.34 -20.30 -10.63
CA LEU A 27 -4.98 -20.78 -10.87
C LEU A 27 -4.95 -22.31 -11.02
N PRO A 28 -3.94 -22.86 -11.71
CA PRO A 28 -3.73 -24.30 -11.76
C PRO A 28 -3.66 -24.91 -10.37
N LYS A 29 -4.07 -26.19 -10.25
CA LYS A 29 -3.92 -26.95 -9.01
C LYS A 29 -2.48 -26.88 -8.51
N ASP A 30 -2.33 -26.82 -7.19
CA ASP A 30 -1.04 -26.72 -6.49
C ASP A 30 -0.27 -25.41 -6.75
N THR A 31 -0.93 -24.39 -7.32
CA THR A 31 -0.40 -23.03 -7.44
C THR A 31 -1.04 -22.12 -6.40
N ASN A 32 -0.22 -21.32 -5.73
CA ASN A 32 -0.68 -20.32 -4.76
C ASN A 32 -0.13 -18.93 -5.12
N ILE A 33 -0.90 -17.89 -4.83
CA ILE A 33 -0.43 -16.51 -4.91
C ILE A 33 0.55 -16.28 -3.75
N LYS A 34 1.77 -15.84 -4.07
CA LYS A 34 2.77 -15.45 -3.05
C LYS A 34 2.99 -13.96 -2.93
N LYS A 35 2.60 -13.19 -3.96
CA LYS A 35 2.76 -11.74 -3.98
C LYS A 35 1.50 -11.07 -4.52
N LEU A 36 0.99 -10.09 -3.80
CA LEU A 36 -0.17 -9.28 -4.20
C LEU A 36 0.24 -7.81 -4.34
N ARG A 37 -0.04 -7.22 -5.50
CA ARG A 37 0.09 -5.77 -5.72
C ARG A 37 -1.24 -5.22 -6.22
N ILE A 38 -1.80 -4.28 -5.48
CA ILE A 38 -3.09 -3.65 -5.78
C ILE A 38 -3.04 -2.16 -5.46
N ASP A 39 -3.92 -1.40 -6.11
CA ASP A 39 -4.06 0.03 -5.88
C ASP A 39 -4.81 0.34 -4.57
N ALA A 40 -5.26 1.59 -4.43
CA ALA A 40 -5.91 2.08 -3.22
C ALA A 40 -7.30 1.48 -2.98
N ALA A 41 -7.94 0.85 -3.97
CA ALA A 41 -9.18 0.12 -3.75
C ALA A 41 -8.95 -1.12 -2.88
N GLY A 42 -7.73 -1.69 -2.91
CA GLY A 42 -7.33 -2.82 -2.07
C GLY A 42 -6.97 -2.46 -0.63
N TYR A 43 -6.93 -1.17 -0.25
CA TYR A 43 -6.59 -0.73 1.11
C TYR A 43 -7.75 -0.96 2.08
N GLN A 44 -7.99 -2.24 2.39
CA GLN A 44 -9.08 -2.73 3.22
C GLN A 44 -8.54 -3.74 4.23
N ALA A 45 -9.01 -3.68 5.48
CA ALA A 45 -8.55 -4.56 6.56
C ALA A 45 -8.70 -6.04 6.17
N SER A 46 -9.84 -6.41 5.58
CA SER A 46 -10.12 -7.78 5.14
C SER A 46 -9.16 -8.31 4.07
N ILE A 47 -8.60 -7.46 3.21
CA ILE A 47 -7.60 -7.86 2.20
C ILE A 47 -6.23 -8.02 2.85
N ILE A 48 -5.85 -7.10 3.74
CA ILE A 48 -4.58 -7.18 4.47
C ILE A 48 -4.57 -8.43 5.36
N ASP A 49 -5.63 -8.67 6.11
CA ASP A 49 -5.78 -9.84 6.98
C ASP A 49 -5.70 -11.14 6.17
N TYR A 50 -6.39 -11.19 5.02
CA TYR A 50 -6.31 -12.33 4.10
C TYR A 50 -4.88 -12.59 3.61
N CYS A 51 -4.11 -11.55 3.31
CA CYS A 51 -2.71 -11.70 2.90
C CYS A 51 -1.86 -12.28 4.03
N PHE A 52 -2.05 -11.82 5.27
CA PHE A 52 -1.36 -12.38 6.44
C PHE A 52 -1.74 -13.84 6.71
N GLU A 53 -3.02 -14.17 6.62
CA GLU A 53 -3.53 -15.54 6.86
C GLU A 53 -3.00 -16.55 5.84
N ASN A 54 -2.69 -16.11 4.63
CA ASN A 54 -2.28 -16.98 3.52
C ASN A 54 -0.79 -16.86 3.17
N ASP A 55 0.01 -16.19 4.02
CA ASP A 55 1.45 -15.98 3.78
C ASP A 55 1.72 -15.35 2.39
N ILE A 56 1.01 -14.27 2.09
CA ILE A 56 1.11 -13.49 0.86
C ILE A 56 1.84 -12.18 1.15
N GLU A 57 3.00 -11.97 0.51
CA GLU A 57 3.66 -10.66 0.53
C GLU A 57 2.79 -9.66 -0.23
N PHE A 58 2.58 -8.46 0.32
CA PHE A 58 1.72 -7.47 -0.32
C PHE A 58 2.36 -6.09 -0.46
N SER A 59 1.95 -5.40 -1.50
CA SER A 59 2.18 -3.97 -1.71
C SER A 59 0.87 -3.33 -2.12
N ILE A 60 0.20 -2.68 -1.17
CA ILE A 60 -1.10 -2.03 -1.36
C ILE A 60 -0.89 -0.52 -1.26
N ARG A 61 -1.36 0.25 -2.25
CA ARG A 61 -1.33 1.71 -2.14
C ARG A 61 -2.27 2.14 -1.01
N ALA A 62 -1.75 2.86 -0.02
CA ALA A 62 -2.58 3.38 1.06
C ALA A 62 -3.63 4.36 0.52
N LYS A 63 -4.87 4.27 1.04
CA LYS A 63 -5.94 5.23 0.77
C LYS A 63 -5.95 6.28 1.86
N MET A 64 -5.85 7.56 1.47
CA MET A 64 -5.80 8.68 2.40
C MET A 64 -7.00 8.66 3.37
N CYS A 65 -6.72 8.68 4.67
CA CYS A 65 -7.71 8.75 5.74
C CYS A 65 -7.19 9.67 6.87
N GLN A 66 -8.01 9.96 7.87
CA GLN A 66 -7.61 10.88 8.94
C GLN A 66 -6.37 10.39 9.70
N SER A 67 -6.31 9.10 10.07
CA SER A 67 -5.13 8.51 10.73
C SER A 67 -3.85 8.70 9.92
N LEU A 68 -3.90 8.55 8.59
CA LEU A 68 -2.73 8.79 7.74
C LEU A 68 -2.37 10.27 7.68
N LYS A 69 -3.34 11.19 7.66
CA LYS A 69 -3.06 12.63 7.72
C LYS A 69 -2.35 13.02 9.01
N ASP A 70 -2.81 12.47 10.14
CA ASP A 70 -2.23 12.73 11.46
C ASP A 70 -0.78 12.23 11.52
N ILE A 71 -0.51 11.06 10.93
CA ILE A 71 0.85 10.54 10.74
C ILE A 71 1.69 11.50 9.88
N LEU A 72 1.16 12.02 8.78
CA LEU A 72 1.93 12.84 7.84
C LEU A 72 2.33 14.22 8.38
N VAL A 73 1.57 14.78 9.34
CA VAL A 73 1.88 16.08 9.95
C VAL A 73 2.81 15.98 11.15
N ASP A 74 3.13 14.77 11.60
CA ASP A 74 4.08 14.54 12.69
C ASP A 74 5.49 15.01 12.29
N LYS A 75 6.08 15.87 13.12
CA LYS A 75 7.41 16.46 12.92
C LYS A 75 8.53 15.49 13.28
N ASP A 76 8.24 14.48 14.10
CA ASP A 76 9.22 13.49 14.56
C ASP A 76 9.41 12.35 13.55
N ASN A 77 8.68 12.37 12.44
CA ASN A 77 8.87 11.46 11.32
C ASN A 77 10.33 11.48 10.83
N GLN A 78 10.99 10.33 10.94
CA GLN A 78 12.39 10.16 10.54
C GLN A 78 12.51 10.03 9.02
N TRP A 79 12.34 11.15 8.31
CA TRP A 79 12.49 11.24 6.86
C TRP A 79 13.94 10.95 6.44
N GLN A 80 14.08 10.13 5.40
CA GLN A 80 15.35 9.77 4.80
C GLN A 80 15.31 10.06 3.30
N PRO A 81 16.45 10.38 2.65
CA PRO A 81 16.51 10.51 1.20
C PRO A 81 16.03 9.23 0.52
N LEU A 82 15.17 9.36 -0.50
CA LEU A 82 14.83 8.21 -1.34
C LEU A 82 16.03 7.91 -2.23
N VAL A 83 16.53 6.67 -2.23
CA VAL A 83 17.69 6.28 -3.04
C VAL A 83 17.29 5.48 -4.27
N ASP A 84 18.03 5.66 -5.35
CA ASP A 84 17.90 4.86 -6.57
C ASP A 84 18.53 3.46 -6.40
N LYS A 85 18.47 2.64 -7.46
CA LYS A 85 19.05 1.29 -7.48
C LYS A 85 20.57 1.25 -7.27
N LYS A 86 21.26 2.39 -7.42
CA LYS A 86 22.71 2.54 -7.23
C LYS A 86 23.05 3.14 -5.86
N GLY A 87 22.05 3.36 -5.00
CA GLY A 87 22.22 3.98 -3.69
C GLY A 87 22.38 5.49 -3.73
N LYS A 88 22.16 6.14 -4.88
CA LYS A 88 22.24 7.60 -5.00
C LYS A 88 20.91 8.21 -4.57
N ALA A 89 20.96 9.24 -3.71
CA ALA A 89 19.78 10.01 -3.35
C ALA A 89 19.12 10.63 -4.59
N ILE A 90 17.80 10.50 -4.67
CA ILE A 90 16.94 11.09 -5.68
C ILE A 90 16.55 12.49 -5.19
N ASP A 91 16.91 13.49 -5.96
CA ASP A 91 16.67 14.88 -5.60
C ASP A 91 15.17 15.19 -5.43
N GLY A 92 14.85 16.02 -4.44
CA GLY A 92 13.47 16.38 -4.10
C GLY A 92 12.59 15.23 -3.61
N GLN A 93 13.13 14.04 -3.30
CA GLN A 93 12.34 12.90 -2.84
C GLN A 93 12.85 12.36 -1.50
N ALA A 94 11.90 12.12 -0.59
CA ALA A 94 12.18 11.53 0.70
C ALA A 94 11.16 10.45 1.03
N THR A 95 11.56 9.52 1.88
CA THR A 95 10.70 8.46 2.38
C THR A 95 10.88 8.31 3.88
N PHE A 96 9.82 7.88 4.56
CA PHE A 96 9.95 7.29 5.87
C PHE A 96 9.14 5.99 5.92
N ARG A 97 9.53 5.12 6.86
CA ARG A 97 8.85 3.87 7.15
C ARG A 97 8.39 3.90 8.59
N MET A 98 7.19 3.42 8.83
CA MET A 98 6.70 3.14 10.18
C MET A 98 5.87 1.85 10.23
N ARG A 99 5.63 1.37 11.44
CA ARG A 99 4.71 0.27 11.69
C ARG A 99 3.28 0.81 11.83
N HIS A 100 2.35 0.25 11.08
CA HIS A 100 0.94 0.63 11.08
C HIS A 100 0.05 -0.61 11.21
N PHE A 101 -1.22 -0.41 11.53
CA PHE A 101 -2.23 -1.47 11.59
C PHE A 101 -3.58 -0.89 11.18
N MET A 102 -4.52 -1.74 10.81
CA MET A 102 -5.86 -1.33 10.39
C MET A 102 -6.92 -2.22 11.03
N GLY A 103 -7.98 -1.60 11.57
CA GLY A 103 -9.08 -2.30 12.24
C GLY A 103 -8.76 -2.75 13.67
N ASP A 104 -9.76 -3.29 14.35
CA ASP A 104 -9.71 -3.54 15.80
C ASP A 104 -8.73 -4.64 16.22
N LYS A 105 -8.46 -5.60 15.32
CA LYS A 105 -7.53 -6.72 15.52
C LYS A 105 -6.42 -6.74 14.47
N GLY A 106 -6.15 -5.57 13.88
CA GLY A 106 -5.28 -5.44 12.72
C GLY A 106 -3.87 -5.99 12.96
N LYS A 107 -3.40 -6.79 12.01
CA LYS A 107 -1.99 -7.18 11.95
C LYS A 107 -1.12 -5.95 11.65
N VAL A 108 0.09 -5.94 12.21
CA VAL A 108 1.04 -4.85 12.00
C VAL A 108 1.76 -5.03 10.67
N PHE A 109 1.79 -3.97 9.86
CA PHE A 109 2.49 -3.93 8.57
C PHE A 109 3.34 -2.67 8.44
N ASP A 110 4.30 -2.71 7.51
CA ASP A 110 5.10 -1.54 7.17
C ASP A 110 4.27 -0.57 6.32
N LEU A 111 4.07 0.64 6.83
CA LEU A 111 3.62 1.79 6.04
C LEU A 111 4.84 2.56 5.57
N ILE A 112 5.01 2.61 4.25
CA ILE A 112 6.08 3.38 3.61
C ILE A 112 5.45 4.60 2.97
N VAL A 113 5.88 5.77 3.40
CA VAL A 113 5.45 7.05 2.84
C VAL A 113 6.57 7.58 1.96
N GLN A 114 6.22 8.05 0.77
CA GLN A 114 7.11 8.76 -0.13
C GLN A 114 6.53 10.15 -0.36
N ARG A 115 7.36 11.18 -0.25
CA ARG A 115 7.04 12.54 -0.67
C ARG A 115 7.97 12.96 -1.79
N SER A 116 7.44 13.74 -2.72
CA SER A 116 8.18 14.35 -3.81
C SER A 116 7.85 15.84 -3.83
N VAL A 117 8.86 16.69 -4.03
CA VAL A 117 8.64 18.11 -4.30
C VAL A 117 7.91 18.23 -5.64
N VAL A 118 6.79 18.94 -5.65
CA VAL A 118 6.06 19.25 -6.88
C VAL A 118 6.63 20.57 -7.42
N THR A 119 7.17 20.54 -8.65
CA THR A 119 7.72 21.72 -9.32
C THR A 119 6.68 22.84 -9.35
N GLY A 120 7.00 23.98 -8.72
CA GLY A 120 6.08 25.13 -8.55
C GLY A 120 5.80 25.50 -7.09
N GLN A 121 6.07 24.61 -6.13
CA GLN A 121 6.26 24.96 -4.72
C GLN A 121 7.76 25.10 -4.44
N VAL A 122 8.31 26.27 -4.74
CA VAL A 122 9.64 26.65 -4.24
C VAL A 122 9.48 27.04 -2.78
N GLU A 123 10.46 26.64 -1.98
CA GLU A 123 10.68 27.00 -0.59
C GLU A 123 10.44 28.51 -0.40
N LEU A 124 9.51 28.88 0.49
CA LEU A 124 9.58 30.22 1.09
C LEU A 124 10.84 30.18 1.96
N GLU A 125 11.95 30.67 1.43
CA GLU A 125 13.05 31.14 2.25
C GLU A 125 12.45 32.21 3.18
N LEU A 126 12.09 31.79 4.39
CA LEU A 126 11.88 32.71 5.49
C LEU A 126 13.27 33.23 5.85
N GLU A 127 13.72 34.24 5.10
CA GLU A 127 14.73 35.19 5.57
C GLU A 127 14.17 35.84 6.84
N LEU A 128 14.35 35.16 7.97
CA LEU A 128 14.40 35.80 9.28
C LEU A 128 15.77 36.45 9.38
N ASP A 129 15.94 37.52 8.60
CA ASP A 129 16.93 38.57 8.89
C ASP A 129 16.49 39.22 10.22
N LEU A 130 16.95 38.63 11.31
CA LEU A 130 17.05 39.32 12.59
C LEU A 130 18.24 40.27 12.50
N ALA A 131 17.98 41.46 11.97
CA ALA A 131 18.77 42.68 12.26
C ALA A 131 18.24 43.36 13.52
#